data_AF-J0XCZ9-F1
#
_entry.id   AF-J0XCZ9-F1
#
_cell.length_a   1.000
_cell.length_b   1.000
_cell.length_c   1.000
_cell.angle_alpha   90.00
_cell.angle_beta   90.00
_cell.angle_gamma   90.00
#
_symmetry.space_group_name_H-M   'P 1'
#
loop_
_entity.id
_entity.type
_entity.pdbx_description
1 polymer ?
#
loop_
_entity_poly.entity_id
_entity_poly.type
_entity_poly.pdbx_seq_one_letter_code
_entity_poly.pdbx_strand_id
1 'polypeptide(L)'
;MADIRIVHGDLESLAGRIDAVRDGVTGLDAAGAVSGAASAMPGSVSSGLVGAVAAGLDGAKAALGGQYGGVGSGVRNLVAIHRSNDGAVAAATPTIGAVAGQATGWAHAKGLD
;
A
#
# COMPACT_ATOMS: atom_id res chain seq x y z
N MET A 1 -1.41 17.33 15.12
CA MET A 1 -1.20 16.93 13.71
C MET A 1 0.09 16.11 13.72
N ALA A 2 0.04 14.84 13.30
CA ALA A 2 1.23 13.98 13.33
C ALA A 2 2.12 14.32 12.12
N ASP A 3 3.40 14.56 12.37
CA ASP A 3 4.41 14.73 11.31
C ASP A 3 4.68 13.35 10.69
N ILE A 4 4.26 13.16 9.43
CA ILE A 4 4.46 11.90 8.71
C ILE A 4 5.78 11.99 7.97
N ARG A 5 6.80 11.32 8.50
CA ARG A 5 8.11 11.20 7.88
C ARG A 5 8.18 9.89 7.10
N ILE A 6 8.15 9.99 5.78
CA ILE A 6 8.30 8.84 4.87
C ILE A 6 9.79 8.71 4.54
N VAL A 7 10.38 7.57 4.88
CA VAL A 7 11.79 7.26 4.59
C VAL A 7 11.85 6.23 3.46
N HIS A 8 13.00 6.17 2.77
CA HIS A 8 13.23 5.21 1.70
C HIS A 8 12.94 3.77 2.19
N GLY A 9 12.07 3.05 1.46
CA GLY A 9 11.68 1.69 1.81
C GLY A 9 10.40 1.56 2.66
N ASP A 10 9.91 2.64 3.28
CA ASP A 10 8.70 2.56 4.13
C ASP A 10 7.45 2.20 3.31
N LEU A 11 7.34 2.78 2.11
CA LEU A 11 6.21 2.53 1.22
C LEU A 11 6.30 1.12 0.61
N GLU A 12 7.49 0.62 0.31
CA GLU A 12 7.70 -0.76 -0.12
C GLU A 12 7.33 -1.77 0.98
N SER A 13 7.74 -1.50 2.23
CA SER A 13 7.36 -2.29 3.39
C SER A 13 5.84 -2.29 3.60
N LEU A 14 5.22 -1.11 3.49
CA LEU A 14 3.77 -0.97 3.59
C LEU A 14 3.05 -1.74 2.48
N ALA A 15 3.51 -1.68 1.23
CA ALA A 15 2.95 -2.44 0.12
C ALA A 15 2.99 -3.95 0.40
N GLY A 16 4.13 -4.47 0.86
CA GLY A 16 4.28 -5.88 1.23
C GLY A 16 3.35 -6.30 2.36
N ARG A 17 3.17 -5.45 3.39
CA ARG A 17 2.23 -5.69 4.48
C ARG A 17 0.77 -5.71 4.00
N ILE A 18 0.40 -4.84 3.07
CA ILE A 18 -0.94 -4.81 2.47
C ILE A 18 -1.19 -6.08 1.65
N ASP A 19 -0.21 -6.52 0.85
CA ASP A 19 -0.31 -7.76 0.09
C ASP A 19 -0.46 -8.97 1.04
N ALA A 20 0.30 -9.02 2.14
CA ALA A 20 0.16 -10.08 3.14
C ALA A 20 -1.22 -10.10 3.81
N VAL A 21 -1.81 -8.93 4.11
CA VAL A 21 -3.19 -8.84 4.64
C VAL A 21 -4.19 -9.30 3.59
N ARG A 22 -4.05 -8.87 2.33
CA ARG A 22 -4.90 -9.31 1.23
C ARG A 22 -4.86 -10.83 1.08
N ASP A 23 -3.66 -11.41 1.05
CA ASP A 23 -3.47 -12.85 0.90
C ASP A 23 -4.09 -13.61 2.08
N GLY A 24 -3.88 -13.13 3.31
CA GLY A 24 -4.51 -13.69 4.50
C GLY A 24 -6.04 -13.64 4.45
N VAL A 25 -6.63 -12.52 4.00
CA VAL A 25 -8.09 -12.41 3.83
C VAL A 25 -8.60 -13.37 2.75
N THR A 26 -7.91 -13.46 1.62
CA THR A 26 -8.31 -14.36 0.52
C THR A 26 -8.11 -15.84 0.85
N GLY A 27 -7.15 -16.17 1.71
CA GLY A 27 -6.85 -17.53 2.15
C GLY A 27 -7.75 -18.05 3.28
N LEU A 28 -8.65 -17.23 3.83
CA LEU A 28 -9.60 -17.67 4.86
C LEU A 28 -10.61 -18.69 4.31
N ASP A 29 -10.45 -19.96 4.69
CA ASP A 29 -11.40 -21.04 4.39
C ASP A 29 -12.63 -21.00 5.30
N ALA A 30 -13.38 -19.92 5.17
CA ALA A 30 -14.61 -19.76 5.93
C ALA A 30 -15.68 -20.78 5.52
N ALA A 31 -15.75 -21.15 4.24
CA ALA A 31 -16.69 -22.14 3.74
C ALA A 31 -16.42 -23.52 4.37
N GLY A 32 -15.15 -23.95 4.45
CA GLY A 32 -14.76 -25.18 5.13
C GLY A 32 -15.09 -25.16 6.62
N ALA A 33 -14.91 -24.02 7.29
CA ALA A 33 -15.23 -23.87 8.72
C ALA A 33 -16.73 -24.07 9.03
N VAL A 34 -17.64 -23.65 8.14
CA VAL A 34 -19.10 -23.83 8.32
C VAL A 34 -19.66 -25.09 7.66
N SER A 35 -18.90 -25.74 6.77
CA SER A 35 -19.33 -26.93 6.03
C SER A 35 -19.76 -28.08 6.97
N GLY A 36 -19.01 -28.32 8.05
CA GLY A 36 -19.34 -29.37 9.02
C GLY A 36 -20.70 -29.19 9.70
N ALA A 37 -21.12 -27.94 9.95
CA ALA A 37 -22.43 -27.64 10.54
C ALA A 37 -23.58 -27.85 9.55
N ALA A 38 -23.38 -27.51 8.28
CA ALA A 38 -24.37 -27.77 7.23
C ALA A 38 -24.54 -29.27 6.95
N SER A 39 -23.44 -30.03 6.92
CA SER A 39 -23.46 -31.48 6.68
C SER A 39 -24.10 -32.28 7.81
N ALA A 40 -24.08 -31.77 9.04
CA ALA A 40 -24.72 -32.43 10.19
C ALA A 40 -26.26 -32.36 10.16
N MET A 41 -26.86 -31.40 9.44
CA MET A 41 -28.32 -31.24 9.35
C MET A 41 -28.81 -30.95 7.92
N PRO A 42 -28.70 -31.91 6.97
CA PRO A 42 -29.09 -31.71 5.58
C PRO A 42 -30.58 -31.38 5.44
N GLY A 43 -30.90 -30.37 4.61
CA GLY A 43 -32.29 -29.98 4.32
C GLY A 43 -33.00 -29.20 5.42
N SER A 44 -32.32 -28.92 6.54
CA SER A 44 -32.87 -28.07 7.60
C SER A 44 -32.81 -26.59 7.24
N VAL A 45 -33.69 -25.78 7.83
CA VAL A 45 -33.64 -24.30 7.75
C VAL A 45 -32.28 -23.79 8.22
N SER A 46 -31.72 -24.40 9.28
CA SER A 46 -30.40 -24.08 9.81
C SER A 46 -29.29 -24.30 8.78
N SER A 47 -29.34 -25.39 8.00
CA SER A 47 -28.38 -25.64 6.91
C SER A 47 -28.49 -24.60 5.80
N GLY A 48 -29.71 -24.18 5.43
CA GLY A 48 -29.92 -23.06 4.50
C GLY A 48 -29.35 -21.74 5.01
N LEU A 49 -29.52 -21.45 6.31
CA LEU A 49 -28.95 -20.26 6.95
C LEU A 49 -27.42 -20.28 6.94
N VAL A 50 -26.82 -21.44 7.22
CA VAL A 50 -25.36 -21.64 7.15
C VAL A 50 -24.83 -21.40 5.74
N GLY A 51 -25.52 -21.89 4.71
CA GLY A 51 -25.16 -21.63 3.31
C GLY A 51 -25.22 -20.15 2.94
N ALA A 52 -26.25 -19.42 3.38
CA ALA A 52 -26.38 -17.98 3.15
C ALA A 52 -25.28 -17.18 3.86
N VAL A 53 -24.94 -17.55 5.10
CA VAL A 53 -23.84 -16.94 5.86
C VAL A 53 -22.49 -17.19 5.18
N ALA A 54 -22.24 -18.42 4.70
CA ALA A 54 -21.02 -18.75 3.97
C ALA A 54 -20.87 -17.91 2.69
N ALA A 55 -21.94 -17.78 1.90
CA ALA A 55 -21.95 -16.95 0.70
C ALA A 55 -21.71 -15.45 1.02
N GLY A 56 -22.34 -14.94 2.09
CA GLY A 56 -22.11 -13.57 2.56
C GLY A 56 -20.66 -13.33 2.99
N LEU A 57 -20.05 -14.31 3.64
CA LEU A 57 -18.65 -14.25 4.07
C LEU A 57 -17.68 -14.33 2.90
N ASP A 58 -17.97 -15.14 1.88
CA ASP A 58 -17.22 -15.13 0.61
C ASP A 58 -17.30 -13.77 -0.10
N GLY A 59 -18.49 -13.18 -0.16
CA GLY A 59 -18.66 -11.82 -0.69
C GLY A 59 -17.87 -10.77 0.09
N ALA A 60 -17.88 -10.84 1.42
CA ALA A 60 -17.11 -9.94 2.27
C ALA A 60 -15.59 -10.10 2.06
N LYS A 61 -15.09 -11.33 1.99
CA LYS A 61 -13.67 -11.63 1.68
C LYS A 61 -13.25 -11.06 0.32
N ALA A 62 -14.08 -11.24 -0.71
CA ALA A 62 -13.81 -10.69 -2.03
C ALA A 62 -13.76 -9.16 -2.02
N ALA A 63 -14.69 -8.51 -1.32
CA ALA A 63 -14.72 -7.06 -1.18
C ALA A 63 -13.47 -6.52 -0.44
N LEU A 64 -13.10 -7.12 0.68
CA LEU A 64 -11.89 -6.77 1.45
C LEU A 64 -10.62 -7.00 0.62
N GLY A 65 -10.52 -8.15 -0.06
CA GLY A 65 -9.39 -8.45 -0.94
C GLY A 65 -9.25 -7.43 -2.06
N GLY A 66 -10.37 -6.97 -2.65
CA GLY A 66 -10.40 -5.87 -3.62
C GLY A 66 -9.94 -4.54 -3.04
N GLN A 67 -10.42 -4.18 -1.84
CA GLN A 67 -10.00 -2.95 -1.14
C GLN A 67 -8.50 -2.93 -0.87
N TYR A 68 -7.96 -3.99 -0.26
CA TYR A 68 -6.52 -4.08 0.00
C TYR A 68 -5.71 -4.14 -1.28
N GLY A 69 -6.20 -4.79 -2.34
CA GLY A 69 -5.59 -4.73 -3.67
C GLY A 69 -5.50 -3.30 -4.22
N GLY A 70 -6.56 -2.51 -4.07
CA GLY A 70 -6.60 -1.09 -4.46
C GLY A 70 -5.62 -0.24 -3.66
N VAL A 71 -5.59 -0.39 -2.33
CA VAL A 71 -4.64 0.32 -1.46
C VAL A 71 -3.20 -0.05 -1.81
N GLY A 72 -2.91 -1.33 -2.02
CA GLY A 72 -1.58 -1.80 -2.41
C GLY A 72 -1.12 -1.22 -3.76
N SER A 73 -2.04 -1.13 -4.74
CA SER A 73 -1.79 -0.44 -6.02
C SER A 73 -1.47 1.05 -5.82
N GLY A 74 -2.25 1.74 -4.99
CA GLY A 74 -2.02 3.15 -4.65
C GLY A 74 -0.67 3.39 -3.96
N VAL A 75 -0.27 2.51 -3.04
CA VAL A 75 1.04 2.58 -2.37
C VAL A 75 2.17 2.35 -3.37
N ARG A 76 2.06 1.37 -4.27
CA ARG A 76 3.06 1.15 -5.34
C ARG A 76 3.18 2.36 -6.28
N ASN A 77 2.07 3.02 -6.60
CA ASN A 77 2.10 4.26 -7.37
C ASN A 77 2.82 5.39 -6.62
N LEU A 78 2.59 5.53 -5.31
CA LEU A 78 3.31 6.48 -4.46
C LEU A 78 4.82 6.19 -4.42
N VAL A 79 5.23 4.92 -4.31
CA VAL A 79 6.65 4.50 -4.40
C VAL A 79 7.26 4.99 -5.72
N ALA A 80 6.58 4.78 -6.84
CA ALA A 80 7.07 5.16 -8.15
C ALA A 80 7.25 6.69 -8.26
N ILE A 81 6.28 7.46 -7.77
CA ILE A 81 6.35 8.92 -7.71
C ILE A 81 7.53 9.39 -6.83
N HIS A 82 7.71 8.78 -5.65
CA HIS A 82 8.82 9.13 -4.76
C HIS A 82 10.18 8.92 -5.41
N ARG A 83 10.41 7.76 -6.05
CA ARG A 83 11.66 7.51 -6.79
C ARG A 83 11.87 8.46 -7.95
N SER A 84 10.81 8.81 -8.66
CA SER A 84 10.88 9.79 -9.76
C SER A 84 11.31 11.15 -9.24
N ASN A 85 10.73 11.60 -8.12
CA ASN A 85 11.10 12.87 -7.49
C ASN A 85 12.55 12.85 -6.98
N ASP A 86 12.97 11.77 -6.31
CA ASP A 86 14.35 11.61 -5.84
C ASP A 86 15.33 11.67 -7.02
N GLY A 87 15.01 11.02 -8.14
CA GLY A 87 15.79 11.07 -9.37
C GLY A 87 15.86 12.48 -9.97
N ALA A 88 14.76 13.22 -10.00
CA ALA A 88 14.72 14.59 -10.49
C ALA A 88 15.55 15.54 -9.61
N VAL A 89 15.46 15.41 -8.29
CA VAL A 89 16.27 16.19 -7.33
C VAL A 89 17.74 15.88 -7.49
N ALA A 90 18.11 14.59 -7.59
CA ALA A 90 19.49 14.18 -7.83
C ALA A 90 20.03 14.74 -9.15
N ALA A 91 19.22 14.79 -10.21
CA ALA A 91 19.60 15.37 -11.50
C ALA A 91 19.75 16.90 -11.47
N ALA A 92 18.95 17.60 -10.64
CA ALA A 92 19.00 19.06 -10.51
C ALA A 92 20.12 19.55 -9.58
N THR A 93 20.53 18.73 -8.62
CA THR A 93 21.53 19.07 -7.59
C THR A 93 22.84 19.65 -8.15
N PRO A 94 23.47 19.07 -9.21
CA PRO A 94 24.70 19.62 -9.79
C PRO A 94 24.52 21.03 -10.35
N THR A 95 23.40 21.29 -11.03
CA THR A 95 23.09 22.60 -11.63
C THR A 95 22.90 23.66 -10.55
N ILE A 96 22.17 23.32 -9.48
CA ILE A 96 21.98 24.21 -8.33
C ILE A 96 23.33 24.53 -7.68
N GLY A 97 24.18 23.51 -7.47
CA GLY A 97 25.53 23.68 -6.94
C GLY A 97 26.41 24.57 -7.81
N ALA A 98 26.33 24.42 -9.14
CA ALA A 98 27.08 25.25 -10.08
C ALA A 98 26.65 26.73 -10.06
N VAL A 99 25.36 27.00 -9.92
CA VAL A 99 24.84 28.37 -9.80
C VAL A 99 25.24 29.00 -8.46
N ALA A 100 25.16 28.24 -7.37
CA ALA A 100 25.62 28.70 -6.06
C ALA A 100 27.14 29.00 -6.06
N GLY A 101 27.93 28.15 -6.71
CA GLY A 101 29.38 28.37 -6.92
C GLY A 101 29.69 29.62 -7.75
N GLN A 102 28.89 29.90 -8.77
CA GLN A 102 29.04 31.14 -9.57
C GLN A 102 28.66 32.38 -8.77
N ALA A 103 27.58 32.33 -7.99
CA ALA A 103 27.14 33.45 -7.17
C ALA A 103 28.16 33.80 -6.08
N THR A 104 28.74 32.79 -5.43
CA THR A 104 29.82 32.96 -4.45
C THR A 104 31.09 33.51 -5.08
N GLY A 105 31.48 33.01 -6.26
CA GLY A 105 32.61 33.56 -7.02
C GLY A 105 32.41 35.03 -7.44
N TRP A 106 31.20 35.40 -7.84
CA TRP A 106 30.85 36.79 -8.15
C TRP A 106 30.91 37.69 -6.92
N ALA A 107 30.38 37.23 -5.78
CA ALA A 107 30.40 37.99 -4.53
C ALA A 107 31.83 38.27 -4.05
N HIS A 108 32.70 37.25 -4.07
CA HIS A 108 34.14 37.39 -3.82
C HIS A 108 34.79 38.41 -4.77
N ALA A 109 34.49 38.35 -6.06
CA ALA A 109 35.04 39.31 -7.03
C ALA A 109 34.57 40.76 -6.82
N LYS A 110 33.49 40.95 -6.05
CA LYS A 110 32.94 42.26 -5.68
C LYS A 110 33.31 42.69 -4.25
N GLY A 111 34.02 41.86 -3.48
CA GLY A 111 34.36 42.11 -2.08
C GLY A 111 33.13 42.22 -1.18
N LEU A 112 32.10 41.40 -1.46
CA LEU A 112 30.81 41.38 -0.74
C LEU A 112 30.72 40.24 0.29
N ASP A 113 31.82 39.53 0.51
CA ASP A 113 32.04 38.37 1.37
C ASP A 113 32.59 38.73 2.77
#